data_AF-A0A9W9I9W0-F1
#
_entry.id   AF-A0A9W9I9W0-F1
#
_cell.length_a   1.000
_cell.length_b   1.000
_cell.length_c   1.000
_cell.angle_alpha   90.00
_cell.angle_beta   90.00
_cell.angle_gamma   90.00
#
_symmetry.space_group_name_H-M   'P 1'
#
loop_
_entity.id
_entity.type
_entity.pdbx_description
1 polymer ?
#
loop_
_entity_poly.entity_id
_entity_poly.type
_entity_poly.pdbx_seq_one_letter_code
_entity_poly.pdbx_strand_id
1 'polypeptide(L)'
;MNHWPSVVVEVDFSDSPSMRISDAQFWLSGSNSNKVKIVITTRIGRISPEIVLEKWELMDDRAERQQVVAVSKGQHNRVYKGEPLIIDFDKLFLRLMDDPREKDIPLCKAILEEFASEIWEE
;
A
#
# COMPACT_ATOMS: atom_id res chain seq x y z
N MET A 1 6.42 -15.40 22.13
CA MET A 1 6.31 -13.95 21.88
C MET A 1 5.90 -13.78 20.43
N ASN A 2 4.64 -13.42 20.15
CA ASN A 2 4.18 -13.16 18.78
C ASN A 2 3.96 -11.66 18.63
N HIS A 3 5.00 -10.95 18.21
CA HIS A 3 4.88 -9.55 17.82
C HIS A 3 4.31 -9.53 16.40
N TRP A 4 3.07 -9.05 16.28
CA TRP A 4 2.48 -8.76 14.99
C TRP A 4 3.07 -7.46 14.46
N PRO A 5 3.27 -7.32 13.13
CA PRO A 5 3.64 -6.05 12.54
C PRO A 5 2.50 -5.04 12.67
N SER A 6 2.85 -3.76 12.72
CA SER A 6 1.90 -2.64 12.65
C SER A 6 1.53 -2.28 11.20
N VAL A 7 2.46 -2.48 10.26
CA VAL A 7 2.25 -2.27 8.82
C VAL A 7 2.71 -3.50 8.05
N VAL A 8 1.90 -3.96 7.11
CA VAL A 8 2.21 -5.06 6.19
C VAL A 8 2.23 -4.54 4.77
N VAL A 9 3.22 -4.96 3.98
CA VAL A 9 3.24 -4.74 2.54
C VAL A 9 3.14 -6.10 1.86
N GLU A 10 2.05 -6.32 1.15
CA GLU A 10 1.81 -7.52 0.35
C GLU A 10 2.03 -7.16 -1.12
N VAL A 11 2.90 -7.90 -1.80
CA VAL A 11 3.21 -7.65 -3.22
C VAL A 11 2.71 -8.83 -4.02
N ASP A 12 1.79 -8.55 -4.95
CA ASP A 12 1.22 -9.57 -5.81
C ASP A 12 1.38 -9.21 -7.29
N PHE A 13 1.92 -10.18 -8.03
CA PHE A 13 2.04 -10.14 -9.48
C PHE A 13 0.83 -10.85 -10.10
N SER A 14 -0.36 -10.27 -10.01
CA SER A 14 -1.58 -10.86 -10.58
C SER A 14 -2.50 -9.81 -11.20
N ASP A 15 -3.35 -10.27 -12.12
CA ASP A 15 -4.41 -9.45 -12.72
C ASP A 15 -5.74 -9.59 -11.95
N SER A 16 -5.81 -10.37 -10.87
CA SER A 16 -7.08 -10.70 -10.18
C SER A 16 -7.38 -9.74 -9.02
N PRO A 17 -8.52 -9.02 -9.03
CA PRO A 17 -8.87 -8.10 -7.95
C PRO A 17 -9.25 -8.79 -6.63
N SER A 18 -9.77 -10.02 -6.68
CA SER A 18 -10.39 -10.70 -5.53
C SER A 18 -9.38 -11.14 -4.47
N MET A 19 -8.13 -11.37 -4.85
CA MET A 19 -7.07 -11.80 -3.93
C MET A 19 -6.74 -10.70 -2.91
N ARG A 20 -6.68 -9.44 -3.36
CA ARG A 20 -6.27 -8.29 -2.53
C ARG A 20 -7.20 -7.98 -1.36
N ILE A 21 -8.51 -8.12 -1.57
CA ILE A 21 -9.50 -7.92 -0.50
C ILE A 21 -9.35 -9.03 0.55
N SER A 22 -9.17 -10.28 0.09
CA SER A 22 -8.96 -11.42 0.99
C SER A 22 -7.68 -11.26 1.81
N ASP A 23 -6.59 -10.81 1.17
CA ASP A 23 -5.30 -10.62 1.85
C ASP A 23 -5.38 -9.47 2.88
N ALA A 24 -5.97 -8.34 2.51
CA ALA A 24 -6.20 -7.23 3.42
C ALA A 24 -7.09 -7.64 4.61
N GLN A 25 -8.17 -8.38 4.35
CA GLN A 25 -9.05 -8.93 5.39
C GLN A 25 -8.33 -9.91 6.31
N PHE A 26 -7.51 -10.80 5.75
CA PHE A 26 -6.73 -11.75 6.54
C PHE A 26 -5.83 -11.03 7.55
N TRP A 27 -5.09 -10.02 7.11
CA TRP A 27 -4.18 -9.28 7.99
C TRP A 27 -4.91 -8.37 8.99
N LEU A 28 -5.93 -7.63 8.54
CA LEU A 28 -6.65 -6.65 9.39
C LEU A 28 -7.63 -7.31 10.35
N SER A 29 -8.38 -8.31 9.89
CA SER A 29 -9.43 -8.98 10.68
C SER A 29 -8.98 -10.32 11.27
N GLY A 30 -8.01 -11.00 10.65
CA GLY A 30 -7.49 -12.29 11.15
C GLY A 30 -6.47 -12.14 12.29
N SER A 31 -5.91 -10.95 12.51
CA SER A 31 -5.17 -10.68 13.74
C SER A 31 -6.18 -10.50 14.89
N ASN A 32 -6.29 -11.51 15.79
CA ASN A 32 -7.13 -11.47 17.01
C ASN A 32 -6.78 -10.33 18.00
N SER A 33 -6.01 -9.32 17.58
CA SER A 33 -5.47 -8.29 18.45
C SER A 33 -5.45 -6.88 17.86
N ASN A 34 -6.05 -6.63 16.68
CA ASN A 34 -6.07 -5.29 16.04
C ASN A 34 -4.66 -4.65 16.03
N LYS A 35 -3.63 -5.47 15.79
CA LYS A 35 -2.22 -5.04 15.87
C LYS A 35 -1.71 -4.51 14.54
N VAL A 36 -2.21 -5.07 13.44
CA VAL A 36 -1.99 -4.55 12.10
C VAL A 36 -2.88 -3.31 11.94
N LYS A 37 -2.25 -2.19 11.61
CA LYS A 37 -2.90 -0.87 11.43
C LYS A 37 -3.06 -0.52 9.96
N ILE A 38 -2.11 -0.92 9.13
CA ILE A 38 -2.12 -0.65 7.69
C ILE A 38 -1.71 -1.92 6.94
N VAL A 39 -2.45 -2.23 5.88
CA VAL A 39 -2.01 -3.19 4.86
C VAL A 39 -1.87 -2.45 3.54
N ILE A 40 -0.70 -2.54 2.92
CA ILE A 40 -0.47 -2.02 1.56
C ILE A 40 -0.44 -3.21 0.62
N THR A 41 -1.37 -3.27 -0.32
CA THR A 41 -1.34 -4.28 -1.38
C THR A 41 -0.83 -3.66 -2.67
N THR A 42 0.14 -4.32 -3.30
CA THR A 42 0.69 -3.92 -4.59
C THR A 42 0.19 -4.85 -5.67
N ARG A 43 -0.37 -4.31 -6.75
CA ARG A 43 -0.69 -5.04 -7.97
C ARG A 43 0.22 -4.58 -9.09
N ILE A 44 0.87 -5.53 -9.74
CA ILE A 44 1.64 -5.30 -10.96
C ILE A 44 0.92 -6.03 -12.09
N GLY A 45 0.41 -5.28 -13.07
CA GLY A 45 -0.30 -5.83 -14.22
C GLY A 45 0.63 -6.63 -15.13
N ARG A 46 0.19 -7.83 -15.55
CA ARG A 46 1.00 -8.69 -16.42
C ARG A 46 0.89 -8.31 -17.89
N ILE A 47 -0.31 -7.93 -18.31
CA ILE A 47 -0.64 -7.64 -19.72
C ILE A 47 -0.50 -6.16 -20.01
N SER A 48 -1.03 -5.31 -19.12
CA SER A 48 -0.87 -3.87 -19.20
C SER A 48 0.19 -3.41 -18.20
N PRO A 49 1.16 -2.58 -18.61
CA PRO A 49 2.15 -1.99 -17.70
C PRO A 49 1.44 -0.99 -16.78
N GLU A 50 0.91 -1.50 -15.67
CA GLU A 50 0.26 -0.74 -14.61
C GLU A 50 0.68 -1.29 -13.26
N ILE A 51 1.11 -0.41 -12.35
CA ILE A 51 1.39 -0.72 -10.95
C ILE A 51 0.37 0.05 -10.12
N VAL A 52 -0.31 -0.63 -9.20
CA VAL A 52 -1.31 -0.05 -8.30
C VAL A 52 -0.94 -0.38 -6.87
N LEU A 53 -0.84 0.64 -6.02
CA LEU A 53 -0.74 0.49 -4.57
C LEU A 53 -2.09 0.84 -3.96
N GLU A 54 -2.57 0.00 -3.05
CA GLU A 54 -3.79 0.24 -2.29
C GLU A 54 -3.47 0.18 -0.80
N LYS A 55 -3.91 1.20 -0.06
CA LYS A 55 -3.82 1.24 1.41
C LYS A 55 -5.14 0.78 1.99
N TRP A 56 -5.08 -0.19 2.88
CA TRP A 56 -6.23 -0.76 3.59
C TRP A 56 -6.07 -0.56 5.09
N GLU A 57 -7.18 -0.23 5.74
CA GLU A 57 -7.28 -0.07 7.18
C GLU A 57 -8.55 -0.73 7.70
N LEU A 58 -8.59 -1.02 9.00
CA LEU A 58 -9.78 -1.54 9.65
C LEU A 58 -10.68 -0.36 10.06
N MET A 59 -11.84 -0.23 9.42
CA MET A 59 -12.88 0.76 9.71
C MET A 59 -14.14 0.01 10.14
N ASP A 60 -14.69 0.31 11.32
CA ASP A 60 -15.89 -0.36 11.85
C ASP A 60 -15.84 -1.90 11.72
N ASP A 61 -14.71 -2.49 12.12
CA ASP A 61 -14.40 -3.93 12.03
C ASP A 61 -14.38 -4.52 10.61
N ARG A 62 -14.25 -3.68 9.58
CA ARG A 62 -14.15 -4.07 8.18
C ARG A 62 -12.88 -3.55 7.55
N ALA A 63 -12.22 -4.38 6.76
CA ALA A 63 -11.12 -3.94 5.93
C ALA A 63 -11.66 -3.02 4.83
N GLU A 64 -11.24 -1.76 4.86
CA GLU A 64 -11.65 -0.74 3.91
C GLU A 64 -10.43 -0.10 3.24
N ARG A 65 -10.55 0.10 1.93
CA ARG A 65 -9.50 0.74 1.12
C ARG A 65 -9.58 2.25 1.29
N GLN A 66 -8.55 2.83 1.89
CA GLN A 66 -8.47 4.25 2.21
C GLN A 66 -7.82 5.06 1.09
N GLN A 67 -6.79 4.52 0.44
CA GLN A 67 -6.07 5.21 -0.63
C GLN A 67 -5.75 4.25 -1.77
N VAL A 68 -5.71 4.80 -2.98
CA VAL A 68 -5.24 4.12 -4.19
C VAL A 68 -4.35 5.09 -4.94
N VAL A 69 -3.14 4.63 -5.26
CA VAL A 69 -2.24 5.34 -6.16
C VAL A 69 -1.78 4.38 -7.25
N ALA A 70 -1.66 4.87 -8.47
CA ALA A 70 -1.30 4.05 -9.61
C ALA A 70 -0.35 4.77 -10.56
N VAL A 71 0.51 3.98 -11.21
CA VAL A 71 1.30 4.39 -12.36
C VAL A 71 1.04 3.42 -13.51
N SER A 72 0.87 3.95 -14.72
CA SER A 72 0.76 3.14 -15.93
C SER A 72 1.63 3.69 -17.06
N LYS A 73 2.02 2.83 -18.01
CA LYS A 73 2.67 3.27 -19.25
C LYS A 73 1.62 3.85 -20.19
N GLY A 74 1.74 5.15 -20.47
CA GLY A 74 1.04 5.82 -21.57
C GLY A 74 1.76 5.62 -22.90
N GLN A 75 1.23 6.22 -23.97
CA GLN A 75 1.80 6.04 -25.32
C GLN A 75 3.23 6.58 -25.46
N HIS A 76 3.58 7.65 -24.74
CA HIS A 76 4.91 8.28 -24.81
C HIS A 76 5.45 8.71 -23.44
N ASN A 77 4.76 8.37 -22.34
CA ASN A 77 5.10 8.81 -20.99
C ASN A 77 4.51 7.85 -19.95
N ARG A 78 4.77 8.13 -18.67
CA ARG A 78 4.10 7.47 -17.55
C ARG A 78 2.94 8.34 -17.06
N VAL A 79 1.81 7.70 -16.74
CA VAL A 79 0.60 8.35 -16.25
C VAL A 79 0.42 7.99 -14.78
N TYR A 80 0.31 9.01 -13.92
CA TYR A 80 0.14 8.85 -12.48
C TYR A 80 -1.29 9.21 -12.09
N LYS A 81 -1.88 8.43 -11.19
CA LYS A 81 -3.24 8.62 -10.69
C LYS A 81 -3.27 8.51 -9.17
N GLY A 82 -4.06 9.38 -8.54
CA GLY A 82 -4.22 9.42 -7.09
C GLY A 82 -3.19 10.30 -6.40
N GLU A 83 -3.50 10.66 -5.15
CA GLU A 83 -2.58 11.34 -4.25
C GLU A 83 -1.52 10.37 -3.71
N PRO A 84 -0.38 10.87 -3.20
CA PRO A 84 0.60 10.03 -2.52
C PRO A 84 -0.04 9.14 -1.45
N LEU A 85 0.29 7.85 -1.46
CA LEU A 85 -0.12 6.94 -0.40
C LEU A 85 0.69 7.26 0.84
N ILE A 86 0.03 7.48 1.97
CA ILE A 86 0.68 7.90 3.21
C ILE A 86 0.73 6.73 4.20
N ILE A 87 1.93 6.38 4.66
CA ILE A 87 2.10 5.54 5.84
C ILE A 87 2.13 6.47 7.04
N ASP A 88 1.05 6.47 7.83
CA ASP A 88 0.94 7.33 9.00
C ASP A 88 1.97 6.92 10.06
N PHE A 89 2.68 7.92 10.60
CA PHE A 89 3.72 7.68 11.61
C PHE A 89 3.15 6.97 12.84
N ASP A 90 2.00 7.43 13.33
CA ASP A 90 1.39 6.93 14.55
C ASP A 90 0.91 5.49 14.44
N LYS A 91 0.46 5.08 13.25
CA LYS A 91 0.10 3.70 12.94
C LYS A 91 1.33 2.82 12.75
N LEU A 92 2.42 3.34 12.18
CA LEU A 92 3.67 2.60 12.01
C LEU A 92 4.36 2.36 13.36
N PHE A 93 4.54 3.41 14.15
CA PHE A 93 5.30 3.37 15.41
C PHE A 93 4.44 3.13 16.66
N LEU A 94 3.11 3.09 16.50
CA LEU A 94 2.14 2.88 17.58
C LEU A 94 2.23 3.93 18.71
N ARG A 95 2.63 5.16 18.35
CA ARG A 95 2.70 6.32 19.25
C ARG A 95 2.56 7.63 18.48
N LEU A 96 2.15 8.68 19.17
CA LEU A 96 2.14 10.02 18.59
C LEU A 96 3.57 10.52 18.32
N MET A 97 3.68 11.41 17.33
CA MET A 97 4.89 12.18 17.07
C MET A 97 5.21 13.05 18.29
N ASP A 98 6.45 13.01 18.76
CA ASP A 98 6.94 13.87 19.84
C ASP A 98 8.06 14.82 19.38
N ASP A 99 8.67 14.53 18.23
CA ASP A 99 9.69 15.34 17.59
C ASP A 99 9.20 15.91 16.24
N PRO A 100 9.43 17.19 15.92
CA PRO A 100 9.00 17.78 14.65
C PRO A 100 9.68 17.17 13.41
N ARG A 101 10.73 16.38 13.55
CA ARG A 101 11.39 15.61 12.47
C ARG A 101 10.69 14.30 12.18
N GLU A 102 9.84 13.82 13.09
CA GLU A 102 8.98 12.67 12.86
C GLU A 102 7.83 13.09 11.93
N LYS A 103 7.62 12.28 10.90
CA LYS A 103 6.69 12.56 9.82
C LYS A 103 6.13 11.25 9.29
N ASP A 104 4.95 11.37 8.69
CA ASP A 104 4.41 10.33 7.85
C ASP A 104 5.35 10.07 6.66
N ILE A 105 5.29 8.85 6.13
CA ILE A 105 6.13 8.42 5.01
C ILE A 105 5.28 8.44 3.73
N PRO A 106 5.47 9.43 2.83
CA PRO A 106 4.74 9.48 1.58
C PRO A 106 5.35 8.54 0.53
N LEU A 107 4.57 7.60 0.03
CA LEU A 107 4.85 6.88 -1.21
C LEU A 107 4.40 7.75 -2.38
N CYS A 108 5.28 8.67 -2.78
CA CYS A 108 5.02 9.71 -3.77
C CYS A 108 5.34 9.26 -5.20
N LYS A 109 5.08 10.16 -6.17
CA LYS A 109 5.36 9.96 -7.59
C LYS A 109 6.77 9.45 -7.88
N ALA A 110 7.79 9.96 -7.17
CA ALA A 110 9.19 9.56 -7.38
C ALA A 110 9.43 8.08 -7.06
N ILE A 111 8.81 7.55 -6.00
CA ILE A 111 8.91 6.13 -5.64
C ILE A 111 8.20 5.26 -6.68
N LEU A 112 7.04 5.70 -7.17
CA LEU A 112 6.35 5.01 -8.26
C LEU A 112 7.11 5.08 -9.58
N GLU A 113 7.87 6.15 -9.84
CA GLU A 113 8.80 6.26 -10.97
C GLU A 113 9.95 5.25 -10.84
N GLU A 114 10.52 5.10 -9.66
CA GLU A 114 11.56 4.11 -9.38
C GLU A 114 11.04 2.69 -9.64
N PHE A 115 9.91 2.31 -9.03
CA PHE A 115 9.28 1.00 -9.23
C PHE A 115 8.94 0.73 -10.70
N ALA A 116 8.37 1.72 -11.41
CA ALA A 116 8.04 1.57 -12.82
C ALA A 116 9.29 1.35 -13.69
N SER A 117 10.43 1.97 -13.34
CA SER A 117 11.69 1.79 -14.08
C SER A 117 12.32 0.42 -13.82
N GLU A 118 12.25 -0.07 -12.58
CA GLU A 118 12.77 -1.38 -12.22
C GLU A 118 11.93 -2.52 -12.79
N ILE A 119 10.61 -2.39 -12.78
CA ILE A 119 9.69 -3.47 -13.15
C ILE A 119 9.55 -3.60 -14.68
N TRP A 120 9.53 -2.49 -15.42
CA TRP A 120 9.21 -2.52 -16.86
C TRP A 120 10.41 -2.58 -17.80
N GLU A 121 11.62 -2.87 -17.31
CA GLU A 121 12.89 -2.92 -18.07
C GLU A 121 12.90 -1.97 -19.28
N GLU A 122 13.36 -0.74 -19.07
CA GLU A 122 13.71 0.15 -20.20
C GLU A 122 15.06 -0.20 -20.81
#